data_AF-A0A2G6HF18-F1
#
_entry.id   AF-A0A2G6HF18-F1
#
_cell.length_a   1.000
_cell.length_b   1.000
_cell.length_c   1.000
_cell.angle_alpha   90.00
_cell.angle_beta   90.00
_cell.angle_gamma   90.00
#
_symmetry.space_group_name_H-M   'P 1'
#
loop_
_entity.id
_entity.type
_entity.pdbx_description
1 polymer ?
#
loop_
_entity_poly.entity_id
_entity_poly.type
_entity_poly.pdbx_seq_one_letter_code
_entity_poly.pdbx_strand_id
1 'polypeptide(L)'
;MLADQLTMREASGKADKDIAFAYVGDARFNVGNSLLVAGALLGMDVRIVAPKELWNPDEVIAKAKEIAAKTGARITHTDDPKAGVKGVDFIYTDVWVSMGEPAEIWNERIAQLRDYQVNAELMKATGNPECKFLHCLPAFHDRNTKVGEEIYQSTGMESLEVTDEVFESEASIVFDQAENRMHTIKAVMVATLGEW
;
A
#
# COMPACT_ATOMS: atom_id res chain seq x y z
N MET A 1 -2.41 9.75 2.21
CA MET A 1 -3.77 9.42 1.78
C MET A 1 -4.23 10.30 0.63
N LEU A 2 -4.33 11.62 0.79
CA LEU A 2 -4.80 12.49 -0.31
C LEU A 2 -3.94 12.34 -1.58
N ALA A 3 -2.61 12.30 -1.44
CA ALA A 3 -1.71 12.08 -2.56
C ALA A 3 -1.97 10.74 -3.26
N ASP A 4 -2.16 9.67 -2.49
CA ASP A 4 -2.43 8.33 -3.01
C ASP A 4 -3.74 8.33 -3.81
N GLN A 5 -4.79 8.97 -3.29
CA GLN A 5 -6.09 9.05 -3.95
C GLN A 5 -6.07 9.94 -5.20
N LEU A 6 -5.33 11.06 -5.17
CA LEU A 6 -5.10 11.88 -6.36
C LEU A 6 -4.41 11.06 -7.45
N THR A 7 -3.35 10.34 -7.07
CA THR A 7 -2.56 9.52 -7.99
C THR A 7 -3.40 8.39 -8.61
N MET A 8 -4.19 7.67 -7.81
CA MET A 8 -5.08 6.63 -8.30
C MET A 8 -6.13 7.17 -9.28
N ARG A 9 -6.68 8.38 -9.05
CA ARG A 9 -7.61 9.04 -9.97
C ARG A 9 -6.95 9.42 -11.28
N GLU A 10 -5.78 10.03 -11.22
CA GLU A 10 -5.04 10.49 -12.41
C GLU A 10 -4.61 9.31 -13.29
N ALA A 11 -4.06 8.26 -12.67
CA ALA A 11 -3.57 7.09 -13.38
C ALA A 11 -4.70 6.24 -14.00
N SER A 12 -5.85 6.13 -13.33
CA SER A 12 -6.96 5.29 -13.82
C SER A 12 -7.98 6.03 -14.68
N GLY A 13 -8.14 7.34 -14.50
CA GLY A 13 -9.25 8.11 -15.07
C GLY A 13 -10.64 7.70 -14.58
N LYS A 14 -10.73 6.85 -13.55
CA LYS A 14 -11.98 6.31 -13.01
C LYS A 14 -12.54 7.21 -11.90
N ALA A 15 -13.84 7.10 -11.67
CA ALA A 15 -14.43 7.61 -10.43
C ALA A 15 -13.99 6.76 -9.24
N ASP A 16 -13.87 7.36 -8.05
CA ASP A 16 -13.35 6.68 -6.84
C ASP A 16 -14.01 5.32 -6.56
N LYS A 17 -15.34 5.28 -6.63
CA LYS A 17 -16.14 4.06 -6.38
C LYS A 17 -15.86 2.89 -7.34
N ASP A 18 -15.24 3.18 -8.48
CA ASP A 18 -14.93 2.23 -9.54
C ASP A 18 -13.45 1.80 -9.50
N ILE A 19 -12.67 2.33 -8.53
CA ILE A 19 -11.27 1.97 -8.29
C ILE A 19 -11.20 0.84 -7.26
N ALA A 20 -10.44 -0.20 -7.58
CA ALA A 20 -10.07 -1.27 -6.65
C ALA A 20 -8.58 -1.26 -6.35
N PHE A 21 -8.19 -1.34 -5.07
CA PHE A 21 -6.79 -1.48 -4.69
C PHE A 21 -6.58 -2.50 -3.57
N ALA A 22 -5.41 -3.13 -3.58
CA ALA A 22 -4.95 -4.00 -2.52
C ALA A 22 -3.76 -3.37 -1.78
N TYR A 23 -3.85 -3.25 -0.46
CA TYR A 23 -2.69 -3.08 0.40
C TYR A 23 -2.16 -4.45 0.80
N VAL A 24 -0.89 -4.71 0.51
CA VAL A 24 -0.21 -5.98 0.75
C VAL A 24 0.88 -5.75 1.80
N GLY A 25 0.97 -6.57 2.86
CA GLY A 25 2.00 -6.42 3.90
C GLY A 25 1.47 -6.23 5.32
N ASP A 26 2.17 -5.48 6.18
CA ASP A 26 1.70 -5.19 7.55
C ASP A 26 0.67 -4.05 7.59
N ALA A 27 -0.60 -4.39 7.68
CA ALA A 27 -1.69 -3.41 7.64
C ALA A 27 -1.98 -2.72 8.99
N ARG A 28 -1.31 -3.10 10.08
CA ARG A 28 -1.62 -2.59 11.43
C ARG A 28 -1.25 -1.13 11.65
N PHE A 29 -0.32 -0.63 10.86
CA PHE A 29 0.23 0.70 11.05
C PHE A 29 -0.57 1.78 10.31
N ASN A 30 -0.11 3.02 10.49
CA ASN A 30 -0.77 4.23 10.00
C ASN A 30 -1.13 4.18 8.52
N VAL A 31 -0.26 3.68 7.63
CA VAL A 31 -0.52 3.63 6.19
C VAL A 31 -1.66 2.67 5.87
N GLY A 32 -1.58 1.42 6.33
CA GLY A 32 -2.65 0.43 6.16
C GLY A 32 -3.99 0.87 6.76
N ASN A 33 -3.97 1.42 7.98
CA ASN A 33 -5.18 1.95 8.64
C ASN A 33 -5.79 3.13 7.88
N SER A 34 -4.95 4.04 7.40
CA SER A 34 -5.41 5.25 6.72
C SER A 34 -5.93 4.93 5.32
N LEU A 35 -5.33 3.98 4.60
CA LEU A 35 -5.81 3.51 3.30
C LEU A 35 -7.18 2.84 3.45
N LEU A 36 -7.35 1.99 4.46
CA LEU A 36 -8.63 1.35 4.76
C LEU A 36 -9.74 2.37 4.96
N VAL A 37 -9.51 3.36 5.84
CA VAL A 37 -10.51 4.39 6.15
C VAL A 37 -10.75 5.33 4.98
N ALA A 38 -9.70 5.76 4.28
CA ALA A 38 -9.81 6.67 3.13
C ALA A 38 -10.57 6.02 1.97
N GLY A 39 -10.25 4.77 1.63
CA GLY A 39 -10.98 4.05 0.58
C GLY A 39 -12.43 3.78 0.97
N ALA A 40 -12.71 3.49 2.25
CA ALA A 40 -14.08 3.39 2.75
C ALA A 40 -14.86 4.71 2.57
N LEU A 41 -14.25 5.86 2.92
CA LEU A 41 -14.88 7.18 2.77
C LEU A 41 -15.22 7.52 1.31
N LEU A 42 -14.40 7.05 0.37
CA LEU A 42 -14.55 7.34 -1.05
C LEU A 42 -15.40 6.30 -1.81
N GLY A 43 -15.89 5.25 -1.14
CA GLY A 43 -16.72 4.23 -1.77
C GLY A 43 -15.95 3.20 -2.60
N MET A 44 -14.64 3.08 -2.40
CA MET A 44 -13.74 2.23 -3.20
C MET A 44 -13.88 0.73 -2.86
N ASP A 45 -13.24 -0.12 -3.66
CA ASP A 45 -12.98 -1.52 -3.31
C ASP A 45 -11.60 -1.64 -2.68
N VAL A 46 -11.57 -1.76 -1.35
CA VAL A 46 -10.36 -1.78 -0.53
C VAL A 46 -10.09 -3.19 -0.06
N ARG A 47 -8.89 -3.69 -0.35
CA ARG A 47 -8.47 -5.04 0.03
C ARG A 47 -7.23 -4.97 0.88
N ILE A 48 -7.29 -5.60 2.04
CA ILE A 48 -6.19 -5.72 2.98
C ILE A 48 -5.71 -7.17 2.88
N VAL A 49 -4.49 -7.32 2.38
CA VAL A 49 -3.89 -8.59 1.99
C VAL A 49 -2.67 -8.82 2.88
N ALA A 50 -2.90 -9.49 3.98
CA ALA A 50 -1.94 -9.57 5.08
C ALA A 50 -2.18 -10.84 5.90
N PRO A 51 -1.16 -11.37 6.60
CA PRO A 51 -1.36 -12.36 7.65
C PRO A 51 -2.39 -11.84 8.66
N LYS A 52 -3.22 -12.71 9.22
CA LYS A 52 -4.33 -12.30 10.12
C LYS A 52 -3.85 -11.52 11.33
N GLU A 53 -2.69 -11.87 11.84
CA GLU A 53 -2.04 -11.20 12.99
C GLU A 53 -1.55 -9.78 12.65
N LEU A 54 -1.50 -9.46 11.37
CA LEU A 54 -1.06 -8.17 10.79
C LEU A 54 -2.21 -7.40 10.12
N TRP A 55 -3.47 -7.80 10.32
CA TRP A 55 -4.61 -7.01 9.90
C TRP A 55 -4.76 -5.75 10.72
N ASN A 56 -5.45 -4.74 10.18
CA ASN A 56 -5.79 -3.52 10.91
C ASN A 56 -6.42 -3.83 12.27
N PRO A 57 -6.26 -2.97 13.30
CA PRO A 57 -6.96 -3.14 14.57
C PRO A 57 -8.49 -3.24 14.39
N ASP A 58 -9.14 -4.05 15.22
CA ASP A 58 -10.57 -4.35 15.12
C ASP A 58 -11.45 -3.08 15.13
N GLU A 59 -11.07 -2.07 15.93
CA GLU A 59 -11.77 -0.79 15.99
C GLU A 59 -11.70 -0.01 14.67
N VAL A 60 -10.58 -0.10 13.94
CA VAL A 60 -10.39 0.53 12.62
C VAL A 60 -11.23 -0.21 11.59
N ILE A 61 -11.22 -1.55 11.62
CA ILE A 61 -12.04 -2.38 10.73
C ILE A 61 -13.53 -2.10 10.95
N ALA A 62 -13.97 -2.07 12.21
CA ALA A 62 -15.36 -1.77 12.55
C ALA A 62 -15.76 -0.38 12.02
N LYS A 63 -14.89 0.62 12.21
CA LYS A 63 -15.17 1.98 11.74
C LYS A 63 -15.24 2.06 10.21
N ALA A 64 -14.33 1.40 9.51
CA ALA A 64 -14.33 1.36 8.06
C ALA A 64 -15.59 0.68 7.52
N LYS A 65 -16.07 -0.40 8.16
CA LYS A 65 -17.34 -1.06 7.82
C LYS A 65 -18.56 -0.17 8.03
N GLU A 66 -18.60 0.62 9.11
CA GLU A 66 -19.67 1.60 9.32
C GLU A 66 -19.72 2.66 8.22
N ILE A 67 -18.55 3.11 7.76
CA ILE A 67 -18.43 4.09 6.67
C ILE A 67 -18.85 3.45 5.35
N ALA A 68 -18.36 2.24 5.07
CA ALA A 68 -18.67 1.48 3.86
C ALA A 68 -20.17 1.25 3.67
N ALA A 69 -20.91 1.01 4.77
CA ALA A 69 -22.38 0.88 4.73
C ALA A 69 -23.10 2.14 4.21
N LYS A 70 -22.47 3.31 4.29
CA LYS A 70 -23.03 4.60 3.81
C LYS A 70 -22.52 4.97 2.42
N THR A 71 -21.28 4.62 2.09
CA THR A 71 -20.61 5.04 0.86
C THR A 71 -20.72 4.00 -0.26
N GLY A 72 -21.04 2.75 0.07
CA GLY A 72 -21.02 1.63 -0.87
C GLY A 72 -19.64 1.01 -1.08
N ALA A 73 -18.64 1.39 -0.27
CA ALA A 73 -17.32 0.79 -0.33
C ALA A 73 -17.38 -0.73 -0.08
N ARG A 74 -16.48 -1.47 -0.71
CA ARG A 74 -16.27 -2.90 -0.45
C ARG A 74 -14.98 -3.06 0.31
N ILE A 75 -15.01 -3.79 1.41
CA ILE A 75 -13.84 -4.03 2.25
C ILE A 75 -13.60 -5.53 2.33
N THR A 76 -12.41 -5.96 1.96
CA THR A 76 -11.98 -7.35 2.06
C THR A 76 -10.71 -7.44 2.91
N HIS A 77 -10.68 -8.36 3.86
CA HIS A 77 -9.47 -8.77 4.56
C HIS A 77 -9.18 -10.23 4.21
N THR A 78 -7.95 -10.54 3.79
CA THR A 78 -7.55 -11.89 3.40
C THR A 78 -6.07 -12.13 3.66
N ASP A 79 -5.73 -13.38 3.94
CA ASP A 79 -4.37 -13.92 4.08
C ASP A 79 -3.91 -14.69 2.83
N ASP A 80 -4.64 -14.57 1.70
CA ASP A 80 -4.24 -15.12 0.40
C ASP A 80 -3.80 -13.96 -0.54
N PRO A 81 -2.48 -13.81 -0.78
CA PRO A 81 -1.94 -12.76 -1.65
C PRO A 81 -2.57 -12.73 -3.04
N LYS A 82 -2.66 -13.90 -3.70
CA LYS A 82 -3.11 -14.00 -5.09
C LYS A 82 -4.60 -13.76 -5.22
N ALA A 83 -5.40 -14.28 -4.28
CA ALA A 83 -6.83 -14.01 -4.26
C ALA A 83 -7.12 -12.53 -3.95
N GLY A 84 -6.37 -11.94 -3.02
CA GLY A 84 -6.54 -10.55 -2.60
C GLY A 84 -6.31 -9.55 -3.73
N VAL A 85 -5.25 -9.74 -4.53
CA VAL A 85 -4.90 -8.80 -5.62
C VAL A 85 -5.69 -9.02 -6.91
N LYS A 86 -6.50 -10.08 -7.02
CA LYS A 86 -7.17 -10.43 -8.29
C LYS A 86 -8.12 -9.31 -8.77
N GLY A 87 -7.82 -8.74 -9.93
CA GLY A 87 -8.61 -7.72 -10.62
C GLY A 87 -8.53 -6.33 -10.02
N VAL A 88 -7.56 -6.06 -9.13
CA VAL A 88 -7.33 -4.69 -8.65
C VAL A 88 -6.71 -3.81 -9.73
N ASP A 89 -6.92 -2.51 -9.61
CA ASP A 89 -6.27 -1.48 -10.43
C ASP A 89 -4.89 -1.11 -9.86
N PHE A 90 -4.74 -1.25 -8.54
CA PHE A 90 -3.56 -0.81 -7.82
C PHE A 90 -3.13 -1.82 -6.76
N ILE A 91 -1.83 -2.11 -6.69
CA ILE A 91 -1.19 -2.76 -5.54
C ILE A 91 -0.40 -1.70 -4.78
N TYR A 92 -0.59 -1.65 -3.47
CA TYR A 92 0.14 -0.81 -2.54
C TYR A 92 0.88 -1.69 -1.53
N THR A 93 2.14 -1.40 -1.24
CA THR A 93 2.82 -1.96 -0.04
C THR A 93 3.56 -0.85 0.70
N ASP A 94 3.99 -1.14 1.91
CA ASP A 94 4.91 -0.32 2.70
C ASP A 94 5.98 -1.21 3.32
N VAL A 95 7.02 -0.61 3.88
CA VAL A 95 8.10 -1.31 4.56
C VAL A 95 7.55 -2.27 5.63
N TRP A 96 8.07 -3.49 5.64
CA TRP A 96 7.66 -4.52 6.60
C TRP A 96 8.19 -4.31 8.01
N VAL A 97 9.31 -3.60 8.10
CA VAL A 97 10.05 -3.36 9.34
C VAL A 97 10.32 -1.86 9.45
N SER A 98 9.90 -1.27 10.56
CA SER A 98 10.09 0.15 10.81
C SER A 98 11.41 0.42 11.52
N MET A 99 12.04 1.57 11.24
CA MET A 99 13.27 2.01 11.91
C MET A 99 13.14 2.12 13.44
N GLY A 100 11.91 2.19 13.98
CA GLY A 100 11.66 2.24 15.42
C GLY A 100 11.49 0.87 16.08
N GLU A 101 11.40 -0.22 15.32
CA GLU A 101 11.22 -1.56 15.86
C GLU A 101 12.56 -2.23 16.21
N PRO A 102 12.64 -2.97 17.34
CA PRO A 102 13.84 -3.72 17.70
C PRO A 102 14.25 -4.70 16.59
N ALA A 103 15.55 -4.76 16.29
CA ALA A 103 16.12 -5.61 15.23
C ALA A 103 15.81 -7.10 15.43
N GLU A 104 15.56 -7.51 16.68
CA GLU A 104 15.18 -8.87 17.05
C GLU A 104 13.85 -9.32 16.43
N ILE A 105 12.94 -8.38 16.16
CA ILE A 105 11.60 -8.66 15.59
C ILE A 105 11.67 -8.76 14.05
N TRP A 106 12.70 -8.20 13.42
CA TRP A 106 12.78 -8.09 11.97
C TRP A 106 12.78 -9.46 11.29
N ASN A 107 13.53 -10.42 11.83
CA ASN A 107 13.63 -11.76 11.24
C ASN A 107 12.27 -12.50 11.25
N GLU A 108 11.55 -12.44 12.38
CA GLU A 108 10.21 -13.03 12.48
C GLU A 108 9.26 -12.35 11.51
N ARG A 109 9.32 -11.01 11.43
CA ARG A 109 8.43 -10.25 10.57
C ARG A 109 8.67 -10.50 9.09
N ILE A 110 9.93 -10.50 8.68
CA ILE A 110 10.34 -10.77 7.29
C ILE A 110 9.93 -12.19 6.90
N ALA A 111 10.09 -13.17 7.80
CA ALA A 111 9.62 -14.53 7.54
C ALA A 111 8.09 -14.60 7.36
N GLN A 112 7.33 -13.88 8.19
CA GLN A 112 5.86 -13.86 8.11
C GLN A 112 5.34 -13.17 6.83
N LEU A 113 6.05 -12.16 6.34
CA LEU A 113 5.65 -11.33 5.20
C LEU A 113 6.28 -11.73 3.87
N ARG A 114 7.22 -12.68 3.86
CA ARG A 114 7.94 -13.08 2.64
C ARG A 114 7.02 -13.42 1.47
N ASP A 115 5.93 -14.14 1.73
CA ASP A 115 4.95 -14.56 0.71
C ASP A 115 4.05 -13.40 0.23
N TYR A 116 4.17 -12.23 0.85
CA TYR A 116 3.44 -11.00 0.53
C TYR A 116 4.31 -9.99 -0.24
N GLN A 117 5.54 -10.35 -0.65
CA GLN A 117 6.37 -9.47 -1.47
C GLN A 117 5.68 -9.09 -2.77
N VAL A 118 5.65 -7.78 -3.05
CA VAL A 118 5.17 -7.30 -4.35
C VAL A 118 6.27 -7.54 -5.38
N ASN A 119 6.10 -8.62 -6.14
CA ASN A 119 6.98 -9.04 -7.21
C ASN A 119 6.20 -9.21 -8.52
N ALA A 120 6.90 -9.51 -9.61
CA ALA A 120 6.28 -9.69 -10.93
C ALA A 120 5.18 -10.78 -10.93
N GLU A 121 5.32 -11.83 -10.12
CA GLU A 121 4.29 -12.87 -10.00
C GLU A 121 3.01 -12.33 -9.35
N LEU A 122 3.13 -11.56 -8.26
CA LEU A 122 1.98 -10.95 -7.59
C LEU A 122 1.30 -9.89 -8.47
N MET A 123 2.08 -9.05 -9.16
CA MET A 123 1.57 -8.08 -10.13
C MET A 123 0.79 -8.80 -11.26
N LYS A 124 1.31 -9.93 -11.75
CA LYS A 124 0.62 -10.76 -12.76
C LYS A 124 -0.64 -11.45 -12.20
N ALA A 125 -0.65 -11.83 -10.92
CA ALA A 125 -1.79 -12.47 -10.27
C ALA A 125 -3.03 -11.58 -10.21
N THR A 126 -2.87 -10.26 -10.38
CA THR A 126 -3.99 -9.34 -10.57
C THR A 126 -4.82 -9.74 -11.79
N GLY A 127 -4.21 -10.29 -12.85
CA GLY A 127 -4.88 -10.49 -14.13
C GLY A 127 -5.28 -9.19 -14.84
N ASN A 128 -4.82 -8.04 -14.34
CA ASN A 128 -5.02 -6.73 -14.94
C ASN A 128 -3.68 -6.23 -15.50
N PRO A 129 -3.49 -6.20 -16.84
CA PRO A 129 -2.23 -5.75 -17.43
C PRO A 129 -1.95 -4.25 -17.18
N GLU A 130 -2.98 -3.47 -16.85
CA GLU A 130 -2.86 -2.04 -16.54
C GLU A 130 -2.69 -1.77 -15.03
N CYS A 131 -2.56 -2.82 -14.20
CA CYS A 131 -2.39 -2.64 -12.75
C CYS A 131 -1.12 -1.84 -12.46
N LYS A 132 -1.25 -0.81 -11.61
CA LYS A 132 -0.14 0.03 -11.18
C LYS A 132 0.31 -0.30 -9.76
N PHE A 133 1.53 0.07 -9.44
CA PHE A 133 2.17 -0.13 -8.15
C PHE A 133 2.42 1.20 -7.43
N LEU A 134 2.07 1.25 -6.14
CA LEU A 134 2.23 2.40 -5.25
C LEU A 134 3.00 2.00 -3.98
N HIS A 135 3.74 2.97 -3.43
CA HIS A 135 4.54 2.83 -2.20
C HIS A 135 4.78 4.21 -1.59
N CYS A 136 4.60 4.39 -0.28
CA CYS A 136 4.73 5.72 0.34
C CYS A 136 6.16 6.29 0.36
N LEU A 137 7.15 5.42 0.17
CA LEU A 137 8.59 5.66 0.27
C LEU A 137 9.07 6.03 1.69
N PRO A 138 10.33 5.75 2.04
CA PRO A 138 11.34 4.99 1.26
C PRO A 138 10.96 3.51 1.11
N ALA A 139 11.50 2.83 0.09
CA ALA A 139 11.30 1.40 -0.15
C ALA A 139 12.64 0.65 -0.09
N PHE A 140 12.64 -0.57 0.43
CA PHE A 140 13.75 -1.52 0.41
C PHE A 140 13.67 -2.42 -0.83
N HIS A 141 13.80 -1.82 -2.01
CA HIS A 141 13.74 -2.53 -3.29
C HIS A 141 15.10 -3.03 -3.80
N ASP A 142 16.20 -2.55 -3.22
CA ASP A 142 17.57 -2.92 -3.60
C ASP A 142 18.56 -2.86 -2.41
N ARG A 143 19.85 -3.02 -2.73
CA ARG A 143 20.98 -2.99 -1.78
C ARG A 143 21.76 -1.68 -1.75
N ASN A 144 21.30 -0.65 -2.46
CA ASN A 144 22.05 0.60 -2.66
C ASN A 144 21.99 1.54 -1.44
N THR A 145 21.29 1.14 -0.37
CA THR A 145 21.30 1.83 0.91
C THR A 145 22.05 1.02 1.96
N LYS A 146 22.61 1.70 2.98
CA LYS A 146 23.27 1.02 4.09
C LYS A 146 22.38 -0.02 4.77
N VAL A 147 21.10 0.33 4.98
CA VAL A 147 20.13 -0.56 5.62
C VAL A 147 19.73 -1.70 4.68
N GLY A 148 19.57 -1.44 3.38
CA GLY A 148 19.31 -2.49 2.38
C GLY A 148 20.43 -3.53 2.31
N GLU A 149 21.70 -3.09 2.36
CA GLU A 149 22.83 -4.02 2.44
C GLU A 149 22.84 -4.81 3.77
N GLU A 150 22.54 -4.18 4.90
CA GLU A 150 22.42 -4.86 6.21
C GLU A 150 21.31 -5.92 6.21
N ILE A 151 20.17 -5.63 5.57
CA ILE A 151 19.06 -6.58 5.38
C ILE A 151 19.54 -7.76 4.51
N TYR A 152 20.23 -7.51 3.41
CA TYR A 152 20.77 -8.57 2.56
C TYR A 152 21.74 -9.47 3.33
N GLN A 153 22.67 -8.88 4.09
CA GLN A 153 23.65 -9.65 4.87
C GLN A 153 23.01 -10.50 5.98
N SER A 154 21.87 -10.06 6.53
CA SER A 154 21.17 -10.78 7.61
C SER A 154 20.14 -11.80 7.11
N THR A 155 19.48 -11.54 5.99
CA THR A 155 18.33 -12.34 5.50
C THR A 155 18.58 -13.06 4.18
N GLY A 156 19.59 -12.64 3.42
CA GLY A 156 19.85 -13.08 2.05
C GLY A 156 18.86 -12.56 1.01
N MET A 157 17.95 -11.64 1.38
CA MET A 157 17.00 -11.04 0.45
C MET A 157 17.59 -9.78 -0.18
N GLU A 158 17.56 -9.68 -1.50
CA GLU A 158 18.04 -8.49 -2.24
C GLU A 158 17.09 -7.29 -2.12
N SER A 159 15.84 -7.56 -1.77
CA SER A 159 14.74 -6.61 -1.60
C SER A 159 13.73 -7.16 -0.60
N LEU A 160 12.97 -6.30 0.08
CA LEU A 160 11.96 -6.70 1.06
C LEU A 160 10.55 -6.60 0.50
N GLU A 161 9.83 -5.50 0.74
CA GLU A 161 8.40 -5.43 0.46
C GLU A 161 8.06 -5.39 -1.03
N VAL A 162 9.00 -4.94 -1.87
CA VAL A 162 8.86 -4.88 -3.31
C VAL A 162 10.19 -5.21 -3.98
N THR A 163 10.16 -5.98 -5.06
CA THR A 163 11.37 -6.25 -5.86
C THR A 163 11.76 -5.06 -6.73
N ASP A 164 13.07 -4.86 -6.96
CA ASP A 164 13.59 -3.84 -7.88
C ASP A 164 12.92 -3.86 -9.26
N GLU A 165 12.66 -5.06 -9.80
CA GLU A 165 11.97 -5.24 -11.09
C GLU A 165 10.60 -4.54 -11.12
N VAL A 166 9.82 -4.63 -10.05
CA VAL A 166 8.51 -3.97 -9.98
C VAL A 166 8.69 -2.48 -9.71
N PHE A 167 9.59 -2.13 -8.78
CA PHE A 167 9.82 -0.75 -8.38
C PHE A 167 10.28 0.14 -9.55
N GLU A 168 11.13 -0.38 -10.43
CA GLU A 168 11.67 0.31 -11.62
C GLU A 168 10.83 0.06 -12.90
N SER A 169 9.74 -0.71 -12.81
CA SER A 169 8.89 -0.99 -13.98
C SER A 169 7.98 0.19 -14.37
N GLU A 170 7.44 0.14 -15.59
CA GLU A 170 6.39 1.06 -16.07
C GLU A 170 5.06 0.96 -15.28
N ALA A 171 4.89 -0.08 -14.46
CA ALA A 171 3.75 -0.19 -13.56
C ALA A 171 3.93 0.67 -12.30
N SER A 172 5.16 0.99 -11.92
CA SER A 172 5.47 1.80 -10.74
C SER A 172 5.16 3.27 -10.99
N ILE A 173 4.32 3.84 -10.12
CA ILE A 173 3.95 5.26 -10.14
C ILE A 173 4.31 5.94 -8.81
N VAL A 174 5.30 5.37 -8.09
CA VAL A 174 5.72 5.81 -6.75
C VAL A 174 6.27 7.24 -6.74
N PHE A 175 6.87 7.70 -7.84
CA PHE A 175 7.39 9.06 -7.95
C PHE A 175 6.30 10.08 -8.25
N ASP A 176 5.31 9.75 -9.09
CA ASP A 176 4.11 10.58 -9.30
C ASP A 176 3.34 10.72 -7.97
N GLN A 177 3.19 9.61 -7.25
CA GLN A 177 2.63 9.59 -5.90
C GLN A 177 3.39 10.49 -4.92
N ALA A 178 4.73 10.45 -4.95
CA ALA A 178 5.57 11.28 -4.12
C ALA A 178 5.43 12.77 -4.46
N GLU A 179 5.41 13.13 -5.74
CA GLU A 179 5.17 14.51 -6.22
C GLU A 179 3.80 15.01 -5.76
N ASN A 180 2.76 14.19 -5.89
CA ASN A 180 1.40 14.49 -5.49
C ASN A 180 1.22 14.81 -3.99
N ARG A 181 2.21 14.47 -3.14
CA ARG A 181 2.24 14.95 -1.75
C ARG A 181 2.32 16.47 -1.67
N MET A 182 3.13 17.11 -2.50
CA MET A 182 3.26 18.57 -2.52
C MET A 182 1.94 19.23 -2.91
N HIS A 183 1.27 18.73 -3.95
CA HIS A 183 0.01 19.26 -4.45
C HIS A 183 -1.12 19.13 -3.43
N THR A 184 -1.23 17.96 -2.79
CA THR A 184 -2.30 17.71 -1.84
C THR A 184 -2.10 18.42 -0.51
N ILE A 185 -0.85 18.54 -0.03
CA ILE A 185 -0.55 19.39 1.14
C ILE A 185 -0.85 20.85 0.84
N LYS A 186 -0.48 21.35 -0.35
CA LYS A 186 -0.83 22.71 -0.80
C LYS A 186 -2.35 22.92 -0.79
N ALA A 187 -3.12 21.96 -1.29
CA ALA A 187 -4.59 22.03 -1.27
C ALA A 187 -5.14 22.12 0.16
N VAL A 188 -4.60 21.35 1.10
CA VAL A 188 -4.98 21.43 2.52
C VAL A 188 -4.68 22.81 3.10
N MET A 189 -3.46 23.33 2.89
CA MET A 189 -3.07 24.66 3.38
C MET A 189 -3.96 25.76 2.81
N VAL A 190 -4.21 25.75 1.49
CA VAL A 190 -5.05 26.73 0.82
C VAL A 190 -6.50 26.65 1.32
N ALA A 191 -7.07 25.45 1.47
CA ALA A 191 -8.44 25.28 1.94
C ALA A 191 -8.66 25.71 3.39
N THR A 192 -7.63 25.62 4.24
CA THR A 192 -7.75 25.85 5.69
C THR A 192 -7.20 27.20 6.16
N LEU A 193 -6.23 27.77 5.43
CA LEU A 193 -5.53 29.00 5.79
C LEU A 193 -5.60 30.08 4.70
N GLY A 194 -6.12 29.76 3.51
CA GLY A 194 -6.32 30.74 2.44
C GLY A 194 -7.43 31.72 2.77
N GLU A 195 -7.20 33.00 2.48
CA GLU A 195 -8.25 34.02 2.48
C GLU A 195 -8.93 34.03 1.10
N TRP A 196 -10.26 34.01 1.08
CA TRP A 196 -11.10 33.98 -0.12
C TRP A 196 -12.05 35.17 -0.14
#